data_AF-A0A9W6QR32-F1
#
_entry.id   AF-A0A9W6QR32-F1
#
_cell.length_a   1.000
_cell.length_b   1.000
_cell.length_c   1.000
_cell.angle_alpha   90.00
_cell.angle_beta   90.00
_cell.angle_gamma   90.00
#
_symmetry.space_group_name_H-M   'P 1'
#
loop_
_entity.id
_entity.type
_entity.pdbx_description
1 polymer ?
#
loop_
_entity_poly.entity_id
_entity_poly.type
_entity_poly.pdbx_seq_one_letter_code
_entity_poly.pdbx_strand_id
1 'polypeptide(L)'
;MTEEFAWLFRYDDRGDILLEAAHAKRRAGESSAAIGYLDAAIALGGEDRGFARVALADLMFDLGRPLEAEIQFDLLRDELPIYPAPCELAAELHAERGELRSAAEWYSLAIANLLPHEMAELDHADAHLSYANSLLMGRHRCRRALGLAHDDWDNCALLDLTR
;
A
#
# COMPACT_ATOMS: atom_id res chain seq x y z
N MET A 1 11.58 12.93 -33.00
CA MET A 1 11.39 12.74 -31.56
C MET A 1 12.58 11.94 -31.08
N THR A 2 13.39 12.51 -30.19
CA THR A 2 14.62 11.94 -29.67
C THR A 2 14.32 10.87 -28.61
N GLU A 3 15.14 9.81 -28.53
CA GLU A 3 15.07 8.71 -27.55
C GLU A 3 15.11 9.18 -26.07
N GLU A 4 15.43 10.44 -25.85
CA GLU A 4 15.60 11.12 -24.56
C GLU A 4 14.34 11.18 -23.69
N PHE A 5 13.15 10.98 -24.29
CA PHE A 5 11.86 10.93 -23.57
C PHE A 5 11.13 9.59 -23.72
N ALA A 6 11.78 8.57 -24.29
CA ALA A 6 11.17 7.23 -24.41
C ALA A 6 10.84 6.61 -23.03
N TRP A 7 11.48 7.10 -21.96
CA TRP A 7 11.18 6.70 -20.59
C TRP A 7 9.88 7.28 -20.03
N LEU A 8 9.35 8.37 -20.61
CA LEU A 8 8.06 8.95 -20.20
C LEU A 8 6.87 8.07 -20.61
N PHE A 9 7.10 7.14 -21.53
CA PHE A 9 6.11 6.18 -22.05
C PHE A 9 6.53 4.72 -21.80
N ARG A 10 7.45 4.49 -20.85
CA ARG A 10 7.86 3.15 -20.40
C ARG A 10 7.07 2.69 -19.17
N TYR A 11 5.75 2.80 -19.20
CA TYR A 11 4.87 2.03 -18.33
C TYR A 11 3.59 1.76 -19.11
N ASP A 12 3.06 0.54 -19.01
CA ASP A 12 1.73 0.25 -19.52
C ASP A 12 0.74 0.87 -18.53
N ASP A 13 0.43 2.16 -18.67
CA ASP A 13 -0.48 2.95 -17.79
C ASP A 13 -1.88 2.34 -17.66
N ARG A 14 -2.15 1.20 -18.30
CA ARG A 14 -3.43 0.49 -18.24
C ARG A 14 -3.83 0.13 -16.82
N GLY A 15 -2.91 -0.27 -15.95
CA GLY A 15 -3.23 -0.55 -14.54
C GLY A 15 -3.72 0.70 -13.81
N ASP A 16 -2.95 1.78 -13.87
CA ASP A 16 -3.31 3.09 -13.32
C ASP A 16 -4.65 3.60 -13.88
N ILE A 17 -4.86 3.51 -15.19
CA ILE A 17 -6.12 3.93 -15.83
C ILE A 17 -7.31 3.12 -15.31
N LEU A 18 -7.13 1.82 -15.06
CA LEU A 18 -8.18 0.97 -14.51
C LEU A 18 -8.48 1.31 -13.05
N LEU A 19 -7.44 1.57 -12.24
CA LEU A 19 -7.60 2.02 -10.85
C LEU A 19 -8.34 3.36 -10.80
N GLU A 20 -7.93 4.34 -11.59
CA GLU A 20 -8.59 5.64 -11.69
C GLU A 20 -10.04 5.54 -12.16
N ALA A 21 -10.30 4.69 -13.16
CA ALA A 21 -11.66 4.41 -13.61
C ALA A 21 -12.51 3.76 -12.51
N ALA A 22 -11.96 2.82 -11.75
CA ALA A 22 -12.64 2.20 -10.62
C ALA A 22 -12.99 3.24 -9.54
N HIS A 23 -12.05 4.10 -9.17
CA HIS A 23 -12.27 5.20 -8.22
C HIS A 23 -13.36 6.15 -8.71
N ALA A 24 -13.35 6.53 -9.99
CA ALA A 24 -14.39 7.39 -10.57
C ALA A 24 -15.77 6.74 -10.49
N LYS A 25 -15.88 5.43 -10.78
CA LYS A 25 -17.13 4.68 -10.68
C LYS A 25 -17.62 4.52 -9.24
N ARG A 26 -16.73 4.26 -8.29
CA ARG A 26 -17.08 4.23 -6.85
C ARG A 26 -17.65 5.57 -6.39
N ARG A 27 -17.01 6.70 -6.73
CA ARG A 27 -17.52 8.04 -6.40
C ARG A 27 -18.88 8.36 -7.02
N ALA A 28 -19.18 7.78 -8.18
CA ALA A 28 -20.47 7.89 -8.84
C ALA A 28 -21.55 6.95 -8.26
N GLY A 29 -21.22 6.11 -7.28
CA GLY A 29 -22.12 5.09 -6.72
C GLY A 29 -22.29 3.86 -7.62
N GLU A 30 -21.53 3.76 -8.71
CA GLU A 30 -21.59 2.66 -9.67
C GLU A 30 -20.69 1.48 -9.22
N SER A 31 -20.98 0.91 -8.05
CA SER A 31 -20.11 -0.07 -7.38
C SER A 31 -19.81 -1.31 -8.24
N SER A 32 -20.79 -1.82 -8.99
CA SER A 32 -20.56 -2.98 -9.89
C SER A 32 -19.60 -2.67 -11.02
N ALA A 33 -19.61 -1.43 -11.54
CA ALA A 33 -18.67 -1.01 -12.58
C ALA A 33 -17.27 -0.82 -11.99
N ALA A 34 -17.17 -0.28 -10.77
CA ALA A 34 -15.90 -0.16 -10.06
C ALA A 34 -15.24 -1.54 -9.85
N ILE A 35 -16.01 -2.53 -9.40
CA ILE A 35 -15.52 -3.92 -9.24
C ILE A 35 -14.99 -4.46 -10.57
N GLY A 36 -15.72 -4.27 -11.68
CA GLY A 36 -15.27 -4.75 -12.99
C GLY A 36 -13.93 -4.16 -13.45
N TYR A 37 -13.66 -2.90 -13.12
CA TYR A 37 -12.36 -2.27 -13.41
C TYR A 37 -11.24 -2.80 -12.50
N LEU A 38 -11.53 -3.04 -11.22
CA LEU A 38 -10.58 -3.63 -10.27
C LEU A 38 -10.23 -5.07 -10.65
N ASP A 39 -11.21 -5.88 -11.04
CA ASP A 39 -10.97 -7.25 -11.54
C ASP A 39 -10.08 -7.24 -12.80
N ALA A 40 -10.27 -6.27 -13.68
CA ALA A 40 -9.42 -6.10 -14.85
C ALA A 40 -7.98 -5.70 -14.47
N ALA A 41 -7.79 -4.81 -13.49
CA ALA A 41 -6.46 -4.44 -12.99
C ALA A 41 -5.75 -5.63 -12.31
N ILE A 42 -6.49 -6.40 -11.50
CA ILE A 42 -5.99 -7.65 -10.89
C ILE A 42 -5.48 -8.62 -11.96
N ALA A 43 -6.21 -8.75 -13.06
CA ALA A 43 -5.86 -9.63 -14.17
C ALA A 43 -4.61 -9.18 -14.93
N LEU A 44 -4.27 -7.88 -14.95
CA LEU A 44 -3.03 -7.39 -15.56
C LEU A 44 -1.79 -7.87 -14.80
N GLY A 45 -1.87 -7.98 -13.46
CA GLY A 45 -0.73 -8.37 -12.64
C GLY A 45 0.19 -7.21 -12.29
N GLY A 46 1.40 -7.53 -11.85
CA GLY A 46 2.35 -6.54 -11.36
C GLY A 46 1.91 -5.90 -10.04
N GLU A 47 2.47 -4.73 -9.75
CA GLU A 47 2.15 -3.96 -8.55
C GLU A 47 0.68 -3.47 -8.54
N ASP A 48 0.14 -3.14 -9.71
CA ASP A 48 -1.24 -2.69 -9.90
C ASP A 48 -2.27 -3.71 -9.42
N ARG A 49 -1.95 -5.00 -9.52
CA ARG A 49 -2.78 -6.06 -8.93
C ARG A 49 -2.91 -5.85 -7.43
N GLY A 50 -1.79 -5.57 -6.74
CA GLY A 50 -1.77 -5.35 -5.31
C GLY A 50 -2.63 -4.13 -4.93
N PHE A 51 -2.46 -3.01 -5.63
CA PHE A 51 -3.31 -1.82 -5.42
C PHE A 51 -4.79 -2.13 -5.64
N ALA A 52 -5.11 -2.88 -6.70
CA ALA A 52 -6.48 -3.25 -7.01
C ALA A 52 -7.10 -4.19 -5.95
N ARG A 53 -6.32 -5.09 -5.33
CA ARG A 53 -6.77 -5.92 -4.20
C ARG A 53 -7.18 -5.05 -3.01
N VAL A 54 -6.35 -4.09 -2.62
CA VAL A 54 -6.64 -3.21 -1.49
C VAL A 54 -7.85 -2.32 -1.78
N ALA A 55 -7.92 -1.73 -2.97
CA ALA A 55 -9.07 -0.93 -3.39
C ALA A 55 -10.37 -1.75 -3.44
N LEU A 56 -10.30 -3.03 -3.84
CA LEU A 56 -11.44 -3.94 -3.83
C LEU A 56 -11.84 -4.31 -2.40
N ALA A 57 -10.89 -4.53 -1.50
CA ALA A 57 -11.15 -4.78 -0.08
C ALA A 57 -11.90 -3.61 0.58
N ASP A 58 -11.42 -2.39 0.34
CA ASP A 58 -12.05 -1.16 0.83
C ASP A 58 -13.49 -1.02 0.31
N LEU A 59 -13.69 -1.26 -1.00
CA LEU A 59 -15.03 -1.26 -1.60
C LEU A 59 -15.93 -2.37 -1.00
N MET A 60 -15.38 -3.55 -0.68
CA MET A 60 -16.15 -4.60 0.00
C MET A 60 -16.58 -4.18 1.41
N PHE A 61 -15.75 -3.43 2.13
CA PHE A 61 -16.16 -2.86 3.41
C PHE A 61 -17.29 -1.85 3.27
N ASP A 62 -17.21 -0.92 2.31
CA ASP A 62 -18.28 0.05 2.01
C ASP A 62 -19.62 -0.64 1.70
N LEU A 63 -19.56 -1.77 1.01
CA LEU A 63 -20.73 -2.57 0.63
C LEU A 63 -21.23 -3.48 1.77
N GLY A 64 -20.61 -3.46 2.95
CA GLY A 64 -20.99 -4.30 4.08
C GLY A 64 -20.63 -5.78 3.91
N ARG A 65 -19.58 -6.08 3.13
CA ARG A 65 -19.11 -7.44 2.77
C ARG A 65 -17.72 -7.72 3.36
N PRO A 66 -17.52 -7.66 4.69
CA PRO A 66 -16.19 -7.72 5.30
C PRO A 66 -15.46 -9.04 5.04
N LEU A 67 -16.15 -10.17 4.97
CA LEU A 67 -15.51 -11.46 4.67
C LEU A 67 -14.85 -11.48 3.30
N GLU A 68 -15.42 -10.77 2.32
CA GLU A 68 -14.84 -10.68 0.98
C GLU A 68 -13.69 -9.69 0.92
N ALA A 69 -13.68 -8.68 1.79
CA ALA A 69 -12.53 -7.80 1.98
C ALA A 69 -11.34 -8.58 2.54
N GLU A 70 -11.55 -9.39 3.59
CA GLU A 70 -10.49 -10.23 4.18
C GLU A 70 -9.88 -11.20 3.16
N ILE A 71 -10.70 -11.78 2.28
CA ILE A 71 -10.20 -12.62 1.18
C ILE A 71 -9.23 -11.85 0.28
N GLN A 72 -9.46 -10.57 -0.02
CA GLN A 72 -8.53 -9.79 -0.84
C GLN A 72 -7.20 -9.55 -0.13
N PHE A 73 -7.22 -9.32 1.19
CA PHE A 73 -6.02 -9.15 2.00
C PHE A 73 -5.22 -10.45 2.12
N ASP A 74 -5.88 -11.59 2.28
CA ASP A 74 -5.21 -12.89 2.28
C ASP A 74 -4.56 -13.17 0.92
N LEU A 75 -5.27 -12.89 -0.18
CA LEU A 75 -4.71 -13.00 -1.53
C LEU A 75 -3.50 -12.07 -1.73
N LEU A 76 -3.59 -10.82 -1.29
CA LEU A 76 -2.47 -9.87 -1.37
C LEU A 76 -1.24 -10.38 -0.62
N ARG A 77 -1.44 -11.02 0.55
CA ARG A 77 -0.34 -11.54 1.38
C ARG A 77 0.40 -12.70 0.73
N ASP A 78 -0.32 -13.50 -0.07
CA ASP A 78 0.20 -14.69 -0.75
C ASP A 78 0.70 -14.40 -2.19
N GLU A 79 0.46 -13.20 -2.72
CA GLU A 79 0.88 -12.80 -4.07
C GLU A 79 2.40 -12.54 -4.14
N LEU A 80 3.04 -13.04 -5.21
CA LEU A 80 4.47 -12.85 -5.46
C LEU A 80 4.71 -12.14 -6.81
N PRO A 81 5.65 -11.17 -6.87
CA PRO A 81 6.39 -10.60 -5.73
C PRO A 81 5.49 -9.74 -4.82
N ILE A 82 5.88 -9.60 -3.55
CA ILE A 82 5.20 -8.71 -2.60
C ILE A 82 5.74 -7.30 -2.80
N TYR A 83 4.86 -6.37 -3.17
CA TYR A 83 5.21 -4.97 -3.36
C TYR A 83 4.95 -4.17 -2.07
N PRO A 84 5.91 -3.33 -1.61
CA PRO A 84 5.73 -2.53 -0.41
C PRO A 84 4.55 -1.55 -0.46
N ALA A 85 4.32 -0.88 -1.59
CA ALA A 85 3.29 0.17 -1.67
C ALA A 85 1.85 -0.33 -1.51
N PRO A 86 1.43 -1.45 -2.14
CA PRO A 86 0.16 -2.09 -1.79
C PRO A 86 0.06 -2.53 -0.33
N CYS A 87 1.17 -2.98 0.29
CA CYS A 87 1.19 -3.35 1.70
C CYS A 87 1.03 -2.13 2.62
N GLU A 88 1.62 -0.98 2.28
CA GLU A 88 1.40 0.29 2.98
C GLU A 88 -0.08 0.67 2.94
N LEU A 89 -0.70 0.66 1.76
CA LEU A 89 -2.10 1.02 1.60
C LEU A 89 -3.02 0.07 2.40
N ALA A 90 -2.71 -1.22 2.42
CA ALA A 90 -3.42 -2.18 3.28
C ALA A 90 -3.26 -1.82 4.78
N ALA A 91 -2.04 -1.46 5.20
CA ALA A 91 -1.76 -1.06 6.57
C ALA A 91 -2.56 0.19 6.99
N GLU A 92 -2.59 1.21 6.14
CA GLU A 92 -3.34 2.44 6.36
C GLU A 92 -4.84 2.17 6.49
N LEU A 93 -5.40 1.38 5.59
CA LEU A 93 -6.81 1.00 5.63
C LEU A 93 -7.18 0.25 6.92
N HIS A 94 -6.36 -0.71 7.36
CA HIS A 94 -6.57 -1.37 8.66
C HIS A 94 -6.44 -0.38 9.84
N ALA A 95 -5.50 0.56 9.79
CA ALA A 95 -5.31 1.56 10.84
C ALA A 95 -6.51 2.51 10.95
N GLU A 96 -7.03 3.00 9.82
CA GLU A 96 -8.23 3.86 9.77
C GLU A 96 -9.47 3.17 10.36
N ARG A 97 -9.54 1.84 10.23
CA ARG A 97 -10.60 1.00 10.80
C ARG A 97 -10.37 0.62 12.26
N GLY A 98 -9.26 1.04 12.86
CA GLY A 98 -8.89 0.74 14.25
C GLY A 98 -8.27 -0.64 14.46
N GLU A 99 -7.95 -1.36 13.38
CA GLU A 99 -7.37 -2.70 13.38
C GLU A 99 -5.84 -2.63 13.49
N LEU A 100 -5.34 -1.94 14.53
CA LEU A 100 -3.94 -1.54 14.68
C LEU A 100 -2.94 -2.70 14.65
N ARG A 101 -3.36 -3.91 15.06
CA ARG A 101 -2.51 -5.11 15.01
C ARG A 101 -2.26 -5.52 13.56
N SER A 102 -3.33 -5.66 12.78
CA SER A 102 -3.25 -5.96 11.35
C SER A 102 -2.46 -4.89 10.60
N ALA A 103 -2.69 -3.61 10.93
CA ALA A 103 -1.92 -2.51 10.35
C ALA A 103 -0.40 -2.65 10.60
N ALA A 104 0.01 -2.94 11.84
CA ALA A 104 1.42 -3.15 12.17
C ALA A 104 2.03 -4.36 11.46
N GLU A 105 1.26 -5.42 11.22
CA GLU A 105 1.67 -6.61 10.46
C GLU A 105 1.87 -6.27 8.97
N TRP A 106 0.98 -5.49 8.37
CA TRP A 106 1.12 -5.02 6.98
C TRP A 106 2.30 -4.08 6.79
N TYR A 107 2.50 -3.11 7.68
CA TYR A 107 3.72 -2.28 7.63
C TYR A 107 4.99 -3.13 7.77
N SER A 108 4.97 -4.15 8.64
CA SER A 108 6.11 -5.07 8.79
C SER A 108 6.38 -5.84 7.50
N LEU A 109 5.33 -6.26 6.80
CA LEU A 109 5.44 -6.93 5.51
C LEU A 109 5.99 -5.98 4.42
N ALA A 110 5.54 -4.72 4.39
CA ALA A 110 6.05 -3.70 3.49
C ALA A 110 7.56 -3.46 3.71
N ILE A 111 7.96 -3.22 4.95
CA ILE A 111 9.38 -3.00 5.34
C ILE A 111 10.25 -4.20 4.96
N ALA A 112 9.76 -5.42 5.17
CA ALA A 112 10.51 -6.64 4.84
C ALA A 112 10.74 -6.84 3.34
N ASN A 113 9.97 -6.15 2.48
CA ASN A 113 10.06 -6.26 1.03
C ASN A 113 10.56 -4.98 0.34
N LEU A 114 11.04 -3.99 1.12
CA LEU A 114 11.73 -2.83 0.57
C LEU A 114 12.94 -3.25 -0.28
N LEU A 115 13.12 -2.58 -1.41
CA LEU A 115 14.25 -2.76 -2.29
C LEU A 115 15.53 -2.21 -1.62
N PRO A 116 16.72 -2.74 -1.96
CA PRO A 116 17.96 -2.30 -1.34
C PRO A 116 18.22 -0.78 -1.45
N HIS A 117 17.77 -0.15 -2.54
CA HIS A 117 17.95 1.29 -2.72
C HIS A 117 17.00 2.11 -1.84
N GLU A 118 15.77 1.66 -1.63
CA GLU A 118 14.81 2.30 -0.71
C GLU A 118 15.30 2.21 0.74
N MET A 119 15.90 1.07 1.12
CA MET A 119 16.50 0.91 2.44
C MET A 119 17.74 1.81 2.63
N ALA A 120 18.55 1.98 1.58
CA ALA A 120 19.73 2.84 1.62
C ALA A 120 19.39 4.33 1.80
N GLU A 121 18.16 4.75 1.49
CA GLU A 121 17.70 6.13 1.73
C GLU A 121 17.71 6.51 3.22
N LEU A 122 17.65 5.52 4.13
CA LEU A 122 17.74 5.77 5.58
C LEU A 122 19.11 6.26 6.05
N ASP A 123 20.16 6.08 5.23
CA ASP A 123 21.51 6.55 5.54
C ASP A 123 21.75 8.01 5.09
N HIS A 124 20.79 8.63 4.40
CA HIS A 124 20.91 10.00 3.88
C HIS A 124 20.51 11.06 4.92
N ALA A 125 20.98 12.30 4.74
CA ALA A 125 20.70 13.40 5.66
C ALA A 125 19.20 13.78 5.70
N ASP A 126 18.48 13.50 4.62
CA ASP A 126 17.04 13.70 4.43
C ASP A 126 16.23 12.41 4.63
N ALA A 127 16.80 11.40 5.30
CA ALA A 127 16.14 10.12 5.58
C ALA A 127 14.74 10.23 6.23
N HIS A 128 14.44 11.32 6.93
CA HIS A 128 13.11 11.58 7.51
C HIS A 128 12.00 11.73 6.44
N LEU A 129 12.35 12.09 5.21
CA LEU A 129 11.45 12.22 4.06
C LEU A 129 11.38 10.96 3.19
N SER A 130 12.18 9.94 3.50
CA SER A 130 12.26 8.73 2.68
C SER A 130 11.00 7.88 2.81
N TYR A 131 10.73 7.11 1.76
CA TYR A 131 9.61 6.18 1.77
C TYR A 131 9.78 5.11 2.86
N ALA A 132 11.00 4.58 3.03
CA ALA A 132 11.31 3.64 4.10
C ALA A 132 11.00 4.20 5.50
N ASN A 133 11.29 5.49 5.73
CA ASN A 133 10.95 6.13 7.01
C ASN A 133 9.44 6.28 7.21
N SER A 134 8.67 6.58 6.16
CA SER A 134 7.19 6.61 6.22
C SER A 134 6.62 5.29 6.77
N LEU A 135 7.09 4.15 6.23
CA LEU A 135 6.65 2.82 6.66
C LEU A 135 7.04 2.53 8.12
N LEU A 136 8.28 2.85 8.51
CA LEU A 136 8.76 2.69 9.88
C LEU A 136 7.92 3.53 10.86
N MET A 137 7.59 4.77 10.50
CA MET A 137 6.74 5.65 11.31
C MET A 137 5.31 5.14 11.41
N GLY A 138 4.72 4.65 10.32
CA GLY A 138 3.40 4.01 10.32
C GLY A 138 3.33 2.83 11.28
N ARG A 139 4.30 1.93 11.19
CA ARG A 139 4.46 0.79 12.08
C ARG A 139 4.61 1.21 13.54
N HIS A 140 5.53 2.15 13.80
CA HIS A 140 5.83 2.63 15.14
C HIS A 140 4.58 3.22 15.81
N ARG A 141 3.81 4.04 15.09
CA ARG A 141 2.54 4.61 15.58
C ARG A 141 1.55 3.53 15.99
N CYS A 142 1.35 2.50 15.16
CA CYS A 142 0.45 1.39 15.45
C CYS A 142 0.89 0.60 16.69
N ARG A 143 2.18 0.24 16.78
CA ARG A 143 2.74 -0.52 17.90
C ARG A 143 2.69 0.23 19.22
N ARG A 144 3.01 1.52 19.19
CA ARG A 144 2.92 2.41 20.35
C ARG A 144 1.47 2.51 20.85
N ALA A 145 0.50 2.65 19.96
CA ALA A 145 -0.92 2.68 20.33
C ALA A 145 -1.41 1.35 20.94
N LEU A 146 -0.80 0.22 20.56
CA LEU A 146 -1.04 -1.10 21.16
C LEU A 146 -0.28 -1.34 22.49
N GLY A 147 0.58 -0.41 22.92
CA GLY A 147 1.41 -0.57 24.12
C GLY A 147 2.51 -1.62 24.01
N LEU A 148 2.92 -1.95 22.78
CA LEU A 148 4.02 -2.90 22.55
C LEU A 148 5.38 -2.25 22.86
N ALA A 149 6.34 -3.05 23.32
CA ALA A 149 7.71 -2.60 23.50
C ALA A 149 8.34 -2.24 22.13
N HIS A 150 9.23 -1.25 22.11
CA HIS A 150 10.01 -0.95 20.92
C HIS A 150 10.89 -2.13 20.53
N ASP A 151 10.98 -2.40 19.23
CA ASP A 151 11.98 -3.30 18.65
C ASP A 151 12.99 -2.54 17.79
N ASP A 152 13.89 -3.29 17.13
CA ASP A 152 14.99 -2.71 16.34
C ASP A 152 14.48 -1.80 15.21
N TRP A 153 13.35 -2.12 14.58
CA TRP A 153 12.75 -1.26 13.55
C TRP A 153 12.14 0.01 14.15
N ASP A 154 11.52 -0.08 15.32
CA ASP A 154 10.98 1.10 16.00
C ASP A 154 12.11 2.09 16.41
N ASN A 155 13.33 1.60 16.63
CA ASN A 155 14.50 2.44 16.90
C ASN A 155 15.07 3.13 15.65
N CYS A 156 14.75 2.63 14.46
CA CYS A 156 15.15 3.23 13.18
C CYS A 156 14.16 4.31 12.69
N ALA A 157 12.96 4.40 13.27
CA ALA A 157 11.97 5.40 12.87
C ALA A 157 12.46 6.81 13.25
N LEU A 158 12.74 7.64 12.24
CA LEU A 158 13.19 9.01 12.41
C LEU A 158 11.96 9.92 12.47
N LEU A 159 11.67 10.45 13.66
CA LEU A 159 10.66 11.49 13.81
C LEU A 159 11.08 12.74 13.04
N ASP A 160 10.11 13.41 12.44
CA ASP A 160 10.29 14.77 11.93
C ASP A 160 10.83 15.65 13.07
N LEU A 161 12.11 16.03 12.98
CA LEU A 161 12.82 16.86 13.96
C LEU A 161 12.61 18.35 13.70
N THR A 162 11.56 18.73 12.96
CA THR A 162 11.11 20.12 12.92
C THR A 162 10.53 20.54 14.27
N ARG A 163 11.46 20.96 15.14
CA ARG A 163 11.24 21.92 16.22
C ARG A 163 10.77 23.25 15.69
#